data_AF-A0A556U2X4-F1
#
_entry.id   AF-A0A556U2X4-F1
#
_cell.length_a   1.000
_cell.length_b   1.000
_cell.length_c   1.000
_cell.angle_alpha   90.00
_cell.angle_beta   90.00
_cell.angle_gamma   90.00
#
_symmetry.space_group_name_H-M   'P 1'
#
loop_
_entity.id
_entity.type
_entity.pdbx_description
1 polymer ?
#
loop_
_entity_poly.entity_id
_entity_poly.type
_entity_poly.pdbx_seq_one_letter_code
_entity_poly.pdbx_strand_id
1 'polypeptide(L)'
;MDTTETESKNQFDPKEHQHLRYNPLRDTWVLVSAHRMKRPWKGQVEKVPEDNVPRNDPNNPLCPRSTRANGEENPDYDSTFLFDNDFPALQPDAPDPGSGHHPLFQTKPARGVCKVMCFHPWSDITLPLMQPGDIRKVIDKWAELIQELGSTYPWVQVWASSFLPNEPALAERCQREYKQQHGEPMLVQYGRMEAQAQVTQPHSHGNEYSNLITHRFEF
;
A
#
# COMPACT_ATOMS: atom_id res chain seq x y z
N MET A 1 -39.32 31.03 32.00
CA MET A 1 -37.86 30.88 31.85
C MET A 1 -37.64 29.44 31.50
N ASP A 2 -37.52 29.18 30.20
CA ASP A 2 -37.45 27.83 29.65
C ASP A 2 -35.97 27.54 29.36
N THR A 3 -35.32 26.81 30.27
CA THR A 3 -33.87 26.57 30.28
C THR A 3 -33.47 25.31 29.52
N THR A 4 -34.39 24.68 28.77
CA THR A 4 -34.15 23.36 28.14
C THR A 4 -33.83 23.40 26.65
N GLU A 5 -33.93 24.55 25.96
CA GLU A 5 -33.65 24.63 24.50
C GLU A 5 -32.19 24.94 24.13
N THR A 6 -31.34 25.29 25.10
CA THR A 6 -29.98 25.78 24.81
C THR A 6 -28.88 24.70 24.78
N GLU A 7 -29.17 23.45 25.20
CA GLU A 7 -28.14 22.42 25.35
C GLU A 7 -27.89 21.56 24.08
N SER A 8 -28.82 21.48 23.13
CA SER A 8 -28.66 20.55 21.99
C SER A 8 -27.74 21.05 20.86
N LYS A 9 -27.35 22.34 20.84
CA LYS A 9 -26.49 22.90 19.79
C LYS A 9 -24.99 22.64 19.94
N ASN A 10 -24.56 22.00 21.04
CA ASN A 10 -23.13 21.81 21.35
C ASN A 10 -22.66 20.34 21.37
N GLN A 11 -23.47 19.38 20.92
CA GLN A 11 -23.03 17.99 20.86
C GLN A 11 -22.10 17.76 19.65
N PHE A 12 -20.95 17.11 19.88
CA PHE A 12 -20.04 16.74 18.81
C PHE A 12 -20.67 15.69 17.88
N ASP A 13 -20.72 15.99 16.58
CA ASP A 13 -21.04 15.03 15.52
C ASP A 13 -19.82 14.88 14.57
N PRO A 14 -19.19 13.69 14.49
CA PRO A 14 -18.05 13.46 13.61
C PRO A 14 -18.38 13.57 12.11
N LYS A 15 -19.65 13.58 11.71
CA LYS A 15 -20.08 13.80 10.32
C LYS A 15 -20.10 15.28 9.94
N GLU A 16 -20.17 16.18 10.92
CA GLU A 16 -20.32 17.62 10.69
C GLU A 16 -19.10 18.41 11.18
N HIS A 17 -18.52 18.03 12.32
CA HIS A 17 -17.47 18.79 12.98
C HIS A 17 -16.06 18.27 12.63
N GLN A 18 -15.12 19.20 12.44
CA GLN A 18 -13.71 18.84 12.23
C GLN A 18 -13.13 18.18 13.49
N HIS A 19 -12.29 17.17 13.29
CA HIS A 19 -11.64 16.45 14.39
C HIS A 19 -10.32 15.82 13.92
N LEU A 20 -9.48 15.45 14.88
CA LEU A 20 -8.28 14.66 14.60
C LEU A 20 -8.55 13.18 14.86
N ARG A 21 -8.00 12.31 14.02
CA ARG A 21 -7.96 10.86 14.25
C ARG A 21 -6.51 10.41 14.35
N TYR A 22 -6.23 9.60 15.36
CA TYR A 22 -4.88 9.08 15.57
C TYR A 22 -4.67 7.80 14.76
N ASN A 23 -3.56 7.71 14.04
CA ASN A 23 -3.07 6.50 13.39
C ASN A 23 -2.05 5.84 14.33
N PRO A 24 -2.41 4.75 15.04
CA PRO A 24 -1.53 4.12 16.02
C PRO A 24 -0.39 3.33 15.38
N LEU A 25 -0.45 3.04 14.08
CA LEU A 25 0.61 2.34 13.37
C LEU A 25 1.74 3.29 12.96
N ARG A 26 1.42 4.57 12.73
CA ARG A 26 2.38 5.61 12.34
C ARG A 26 2.66 6.64 13.43
N ASP A 27 2.01 6.56 14.58
CA ASP A 27 2.10 7.57 15.64
C ASP A 27 1.86 9.01 15.14
N THR A 28 0.82 9.18 14.32
CA THR A 28 0.48 10.46 13.69
C THR A 28 -1.01 10.79 13.84
N TRP A 29 -1.34 12.07 13.67
CA TRP A 29 -2.72 12.55 13.66
C TRP A 29 -3.13 12.98 12.25
N VAL A 30 -4.34 12.61 11.85
CA VAL A 30 -4.99 12.98 10.61
C VAL A 30 -6.12 13.96 10.90
N LEU A 31 -6.14 15.12 10.22
CA LEU A 31 -7.24 16.08 10.29
C LEU A 31 -8.39 15.67 9.39
N VAL A 32 -9.54 15.34 9.99
CA VAL A 32 -10.79 15.07 9.29
C VAL A 32 -11.60 16.36 9.21
N SER A 33 -11.85 16.81 7.98
CA SER A 33 -12.67 17.99 7.68
C SER A 33 -13.87 17.59 6.82
N ALA A 34 -14.97 17.17 7.46
CA ALA A 34 -16.11 16.51 6.80
C ALA A 34 -16.74 17.32 5.65
N HIS A 35 -16.70 18.66 5.70
CA HIS A 35 -17.29 19.51 4.65
C HIS A 35 -16.35 19.81 3.48
N ARG A 36 -15.12 19.29 3.48
CA ARG A 36 -14.10 19.65 2.47
C ARG A 36 -14.52 19.33 1.04
N MET A 37 -15.26 18.23 0.82
CA MET A 37 -15.77 17.84 -0.50
C MET A 37 -16.86 18.76 -1.05
N LYS A 38 -17.50 19.60 -0.21
CA LYS A 38 -18.51 20.57 -0.67
C LYS A 38 -17.89 21.81 -1.34
N ARG A 39 -16.56 21.95 -1.31
CA ARG A 39 -15.88 23.09 -1.95
C ARG A 39 -15.94 22.95 -3.47
N PRO A 40 -16.29 24.01 -4.21
CA PRO A 40 -16.30 23.95 -5.66
C PRO A 40 -14.88 23.66 -6.18
N TRP A 41 -14.74 22.58 -6.95
CA TRP A 41 -13.49 22.21 -7.61
C TRP A 41 -13.45 22.79 -9.02
N LYS A 42 -12.42 23.59 -9.32
CA LYS A 42 -12.07 24.08 -10.67
C LYS A 42 -10.64 23.72 -11.07
N GLY A 43 -10.03 22.80 -10.32
CA GLY A 43 -8.63 22.42 -10.51
C GLY A 43 -8.47 21.33 -11.56
N GLN A 44 -7.34 20.64 -11.50
CA GLN A 44 -6.99 19.52 -12.37
C GLN A 44 -8.11 18.47 -12.41
N VAL A 45 -8.46 18.04 -13.61
CA VAL A 45 -9.33 16.89 -13.83
C VAL A 45 -8.43 15.76 -14.29
N GLU A 46 -8.48 14.63 -13.58
CA GLU A 46 -7.72 13.44 -13.95
C GLU A 46 -8.17 12.93 -15.32
N LYS A 47 -7.20 12.46 -16.11
CA LYS A 47 -7.52 11.82 -17.38
C LYS A 47 -8.24 10.51 -17.09
N VAL A 48 -9.31 10.27 -17.85
CA VAL A 48 -9.97 8.97 -17.82
C VAL A 48 -8.98 7.92 -18.35
N PRO A 49 -8.88 6.74 -17.72
CA PRO A 49 -8.09 5.63 -18.25
C PRO A 49 -8.45 5.33 -19.70
N GLU A 50 -7.47 4.87 -20.50
CA GLU A 50 -7.71 4.51 -21.90
C GLU A 50 -8.51 3.20 -22.00
N ASP A 51 -9.63 3.23 -22.73
CA ASP A 51 -10.53 2.07 -22.87
C ASP A 51 -9.98 0.97 -23.82
N ASN A 52 -8.89 1.24 -24.56
CA ASN A 52 -8.41 0.37 -25.64
C ASN A 52 -6.93 -0.02 -25.49
N VAL A 53 -6.53 -0.53 -24.31
CA VAL A 53 -5.19 -1.12 -24.14
C VAL A 53 -5.10 -2.39 -24.98
N PRO A 54 -4.16 -2.50 -25.93
CA PRO A 54 -4.00 -3.72 -26.72
C PRO A 54 -3.55 -4.88 -25.82
N ARG A 55 -4.16 -6.06 -26.02
CA ARG A 55 -3.86 -7.27 -25.25
C ARG A 55 -2.37 -7.62 -25.24
N ASN A 56 -1.74 -7.51 -26.40
CA ASN A 56 -0.30 -7.67 -26.59
C ASN A 56 0.19 -6.52 -27.48
N ASP A 57 1.18 -5.79 -27.00
CA ASP A 57 1.88 -4.77 -27.76
C ASP A 57 3.37 -5.15 -27.85
N PRO A 58 3.92 -5.39 -29.05
CA PRO A 58 5.33 -5.71 -29.21
C PRO A 58 6.25 -4.56 -28.78
N ASN A 59 5.75 -3.33 -28.68
CA ASN A 59 6.52 -2.19 -28.17
C ASN A 59 6.49 -2.09 -26.63
N ASN A 60 5.62 -2.87 -25.96
CA ASN A 60 5.63 -2.95 -24.52
C ASN A 60 6.71 -3.96 -24.07
N PRO A 61 7.77 -3.52 -23.38
CA PRO A 61 8.88 -4.39 -22.96
C PRO A 61 8.46 -5.38 -21.85
N LEU A 62 7.22 -5.30 -21.35
CA LEU A 62 6.68 -6.23 -20.37
C LEU A 62 5.92 -7.39 -21.02
N CYS A 63 5.57 -7.32 -22.30
CA CYS A 63 4.80 -8.37 -22.97
C CYS A 63 5.65 -9.62 -23.29
N PRO A 64 5.02 -10.80 -23.44
CA PRO A 64 5.69 -12.02 -23.90
C PRO A 64 6.33 -11.81 -25.28
N ARG A 65 7.54 -12.35 -25.48
CA ARG A 65 8.35 -12.21 -26.71
C ARG A 65 8.77 -10.78 -27.06
N SER A 66 8.54 -9.81 -26.18
CA SER A 66 9.06 -8.44 -26.39
C SER A 66 10.52 -8.34 -25.95
N THR A 67 11.27 -7.48 -26.64
CA THR A 67 12.64 -7.12 -26.26
C THR A 67 12.62 -6.02 -25.20
N ARG A 68 13.38 -6.21 -24.12
CA ARG A 68 13.53 -5.23 -23.05
C ARG A 68 14.64 -4.22 -23.33
N ALA A 69 14.79 -3.23 -22.44
CA ALA A 69 15.77 -2.16 -22.62
C ALA A 69 17.23 -2.67 -22.61
N ASN A 70 17.49 -3.78 -21.91
CA ASN A 70 18.78 -4.44 -21.89
C ASN A 70 19.07 -5.32 -23.12
N GLY A 71 18.13 -5.44 -24.06
CA GLY A 71 18.24 -6.27 -25.27
C GLY A 71 17.84 -7.74 -25.08
N GLU A 72 17.48 -8.17 -23.88
CA GLU A 72 16.95 -9.52 -23.65
C GLU A 72 15.50 -9.65 -24.13
N GLU A 73 15.13 -10.84 -24.60
CA GLU A 73 13.77 -11.15 -25.00
C GLU A 73 13.03 -11.84 -23.85
N ASN A 74 11.79 -11.39 -23.59
CA ASN A 74 10.93 -12.05 -22.62
C ASN A 74 10.51 -13.44 -23.15
N PRO A 75 10.43 -14.46 -22.28
CA PRO A 75 9.89 -15.75 -22.68
C PRO A 75 8.43 -15.61 -23.13
N ASP A 76 7.94 -16.61 -23.87
CA ASP A 76 6.51 -16.75 -24.14
C ASP A 76 5.79 -17.28 -22.90
N TYR A 77 5.66 -16.43 -21.88
CA TYR A 77 5.08 -16.80 -20.59
C TYR A 77 3.54 -16.78 -20.64
N ASP A 78 2.90 -17.69 -19.90
CA ASP A 78 1.44 -17.86 -19.84
C ASP A 78 0.83 -17.40 -18.50
N SER A 79 1.65 -16.96 -17.55
CA SER A 79 1.24 -16.53 -16.21
C SER A 79 2.13 -15.41 -15.67
N THR A 80 2.54 -15.48 -14.40
CA THR A 80 3.45 -14.48 -13.82
C THR A 80 4.84 -14.61 -14.44
N PHE A 81 5.48 -13.48 -14.73
CA PHE A 81 6.87 -13.45 -15.20
C PHE A 81 7.69 -12.49 -14.34
N LEU A 82 8.88 -12.93 -13.95
CA LEU A 82 9.76 -12.23 -13.02
C LEU A 82 11.14 -12.05 -13.68
N PHE A 83 11.68 -10.84 -13.59
CA PHE A 83 13.02 -10.51 -14.09
C PHE A 83 13.65 -9.39 -13.25
N ASP A 84 14.97 -9.22 -13.36
CA ASP A 84 15.67 -8.10 -12.73
C ASP A 84 15.34 -6.80 -13.45
N ASN A 85 15.07 -5.74 -12.70
CA ASN A 85 14.77 -4.43 -13.27
C ASN A 85 16.00 -3.91 -14.03
N ASP A 86 15.84 -3.61 -15.32
CA ASP A 86 16.89 -3.08 -16.18
C ASP A 86 17.43 -1.72 -15.70
N PHE A 87 16.64 -0.99 -14.89
CA PHE A 87 16.99 0.29 -14.27
C PHE A 87 16.79 0.24 -12.74
N PRO A 88 17.60 -0.55 -12.01
CA PRO A 88 17.34 -0.84 -10.61
C PRO A 88 17.71 0.36 -9.72
N ALA A 89 16.84 0.70 -8.77
CA ALA A 89 17.09 1.75 -7.79
C ALA A 89 18.15 1.34 -6.73
N LEU A 90 18.36 0.03 -6.57
CA LEU A 90 19.33 -0.56 -5.64
C LEU A 90 20.14 -1.62 -6.37
N GLN A 91 21.44 -1.62 -6.11
CA GLN A 91 22.37 -2.61 -6.65
C GLN A 91 23.00 -3.39 -5.49
N PRO A 92 23.22 -4.71 -5.64
CA PRO A 92 23.73 -5.55 -4.55
C PRO A 92 25.18 -5.20 -4.19
N ASP A 93 25.94 -4.69 -5.14
CA ASP A 93 27.37 -4.39 -5.08
C ASP A 93 27.67 -2.89 -4.94
N ALA A 94 26.67 -2.05 -4.66
CA ALA A 94 26.86 -0.62 -4.50
C ALA A 94 27.95 -0.30 -3.45
N PRO A 95 28.92 0.59 -3.75
CA PRO A 95 30.03 0.87 -2.86
C PRO A 95 29.57 1.51 -1.55
N ASP A 96 30.38 1.35 -0.50
CA ASP A 96 30.13 2.05 0.77
C ASP A 96 30.41 3.56 0.59
N PRO A 97 29.48 4.45 0.98
CA PRO A 97 29.68 5.90 0.86
C PRO A 97 30.73 6.45 1.85
N GLY A 98 31.25 5.64 2.76
CA GLY A 98 32.22 6.03 3.77
C GLY A 98 31.57 6.67 5.00
N SER A 99 32.38 6.90 6.04
CA SER A 99 31.91 7.50 7.30
C SER A 99 31.85 9.03 7.21
N GLY A 100 30.65 9.59 7.16
CA GLY A 100 30.41 11.01 7.45
C GLY A 100 30.54 11.28 8.95
N HIS A 101 31.51 12.10 9.35
CA HIS A 101 31.79 12.37 10.77
C HIS A 101 30.94 13.52 11.34
N HIS A 102 30.18 14.24 10.50
CA HIS A 102 29.40 15.39 10.92
C HIS A 102 27.96 14.98 11.31
N PRO A 103 27.45 15.37 12.49
CA PRO A 103 26.13 14.96 12.97
C PRO A 103 24.96 15.32 12.03
N LEU A 104 25.07 16.41 11.28
CA LEU A 104 24.04 16.86 10.32
C LEU A 104 24.18 16.29 8.90
N PHE A 105 25.31 15.66 8.56
CA PHE A 105 25.59 15.17 7.20
C PHE A 105 25.97 13.69 7.27
N GLN A 106 24.96 12.85 7.49
CA GLN A 106 25.12 11.40 7.62
C GLN A 106 24.71 10.70 6.34
N THR A 107 25.53 9.75 5.90
CA THR A 107 25.26 8.86 4.77
C THR A 107 25.43 7.41 5.23
N LYS A 108 24.63 6.50 4.68
CA LYS A 108 24.71 5.06 4.95
C LYS A 108 24.63 4.28 3.64
N PRO A 109 25.25 3.10 3.55
CA PRO A 109 25.11 2.25 2.37
C PRO A 109 23.66 1.77 2.21
N ALA A 110 23.23 1.68 0.96
CA ALA A 110 21.96 1.12 0.54
C ALA A 110 22.22 0.12 -0.58
N ARG A 111 22.01 -1.17 -0.31
CA ARG A 111 22.19 -2.28 -1.26
C ARG A 111 20.90 -3.06 -1.37
N GLY A 112 20.68 -3.72 -2.49
CA GLY A 112 19.47 -4.51 -2.71
C GLY A 112 19.35 -4.97 -4.14
N VAL A 113 18.24 -5.63 -4.43
CA VAL A 113 17.87 -6.06 -5.79
C VAL A 113 16.48 -5.53 -6.10
N CYS A 114 16.29 -5.06 -7.33
CA CYS A 114 14.99 -4.62 -7.82
C CYS A 114 14.53 -5.62 -8.88
N LYS A 115 13.40 -6.29 -8.63
CA LYS A 115 12.77 -7.20 -9.61
C LYS A 115 11.43 -6.62 -10.07
N VAL A 116 11.08 -6.89 -11.33
CA VAL A 116 9.78 -6.58 -11.92
C VAL A 116 9.01 -7.89 -12.07
N MET A 117 7.74 -7.88 -11.64
CA MET A 117 6.85 -9.03 -11.79
C MET A 117 5.62 -8.65 -12.62
N CYS A 118 5.50 -9.22 -13.81
CA CYS A 118 4.26 -9.18 -14.59
C CYS A 118 3.26 -10.14 -13.97
N PHE A 119 2.01 -9.71 -13.75
CA PHE A 119 0.97 -10.55 -13.14
C PHE A 119 0.28 -11.48 -14.13
N HIS A 120 0.25 -11.09 -15.41
CA HIS A 120 -0.44 -11.78 -16.48
C HIS A 120 0.23 -11.49 -17.83
N PRO A 121 0.14 -12.37 -18.85
CA PRO A 121 0.67 -12.10 -20.20
C PRO A 121 -0.09 -11.03 -21.00
N TRP A 122 -1.29 -10.67 -20.54
CA TRP A 122 -2.17 -9.76 -21.27
C TRP A 122 -2.25 -8.40 -20.59
N SER A 123 -1.95 -7.34 -21.35
CA SER A 123 -1.92 -5.96 -20.87
C SER A 123 -3.30 -5.36 -20.63
N ASP A 124 -4.35 -5.96 -21.21
CA ASP A 124 -5.75 -5.54 -21.07
C ASP A 124 -6.44 -6.13 -19.83
N ILE A 125 -5.71 -6.84 -18.97
CA ILE A 125 -6.25 -7.43 -17.73
C ILE A 125 -5.63 -6.75 -16.49
N THR A 126 -6.51 -6.33 -15.58
CA THR A 126 -6.15 -5.81 -14.26
C THR A 126 -6.58 -6.80 -13.17
N LEU A 127 -6.01 -6.67 -11.96
CA LEU A 127 -6.28 -7.57 -10.83
C LEU A 127 -7.78 -7.90 -10.59
N PRO A 128 -8.73 -6.93 -10.63
CA PRO A 128 -10.15 -7.21 -10.44
C PRO A 128 -10.80 -8.06 -11.55
N LEU A 129 -10.18 -8.09 -12.74
CA LEU A 129 -10.66 -8.82 -13.92
C LEU A 129 -9.95 -10.18 -14.09
N MET A 130 -8.93 -10.46 -13.29
CA MET A 130 -8.22 -11.74 -13.31
C MET A 130 -9.10 -12.86 -12.75
N GLN A 131 -8.92 -14.08 -13.26
CA GLN A 131 -9.56 -15.24 -12.65
C GLN A 131 -8.95 -15.50 -11.27
N PRO A 132 -9.73 -16.00 -10.29
CA PRO A 132 -9.21 -16.31 -8.95
C PRO A 132 -7.98 -17.23 -8.96
N GLY A 133 -7.91 -18.16 -9.91
CA GLY A 133 -6.75 -19.02 -10.11
C GLY A 133 -5.47 -18.27 -10.50
N ASP A 134 -5.59 -17.22 -11.32
CA ASP A 134 -4.44 -16.40 -11.72
C ASP A 134 -4.02 -15.45 -10.60
N ILE A 135 -4.97 -14.92 -9.83
CA ILE A 135 -4.68 -14.14 -8.61
C ILE A 135 -3.91 -15.01 -7.62
N ARG A 136 -4.29 -16.28 -7.46
CA ARG A 136 -3.57 -17.21 -6.59
C ARG A 136 -2.11 -17.36 -7.02
N LYS A 137 -1.83 -17.49 -8.32
CA LYS A 137 -0.46 -17.57 -8.85
C LYS A 137 0.36 -16.32 -8.54
N VAL A 138 -0.24 -15.12 -8.61
CA VAL A 138 0.41 -13.86 -8.20
C VAL A 138 0.80 -13.91 -6.72
N ILE A 139 -0.12 -14.36 -5.85
CA ILE A 139 0.13 -14.47 -4.41
C ILE A 139 1.22 -15.52 -4.12
N ASP A 140 1.17 -16.66 -4.79
CA ASP A 140 2.21 -17.70 -4.67
C ASP A 140 3.57 -17.14 -5.07
N LYS A 141 3.62 -16.37 -6.17
CA LYS A 141 4.88 -15.81 -6.62
C LYS A 141 5.45 -14.76 -5.67
N TRP A 142 4.60 -13.95 -5.04
CA TRP A 142 5.02 -13.07 -3.95
C TRP A 142 5.57 -13.87 -2.76
N ALA A 143 4.91 -14.95 -2.36
CA ALA A 143 5.36 -15.77 -1.23
C ALA A 143 6.72 -16.44 -1.53
N GLU A 144 6.91 -16.97 -2.73
CA GLU A 144 8.19 -17.52 -3.20
C GLU A 144 9.30 -16.47 -3.14
N LEU A 145 9.05 -15.27 -3.68
CA LEU A 145 10.02 -14.17 -3.69
C LEU A 145 10.42 -13.72 -2.29
N ILE A 146 9.45 -13.67 -1.37
CA ILE A 146 9.72 -13.32 0.04
C ILE A 146 10.59 -14.38 0.71
N GLN A 147 10.36 -15.67 0.42
CA GLN A 147 11.18 -16.74 0.97
C GLN A 147 12.61 -16.73 0.40
N GLU A 148 12.73 -16.59 -0.92
CA GLU A 148 14.03 -16.56 -1.62
C GLU A 148 14.88 -15.35 -1.20
N LEU A 149 14.30 -14.15 -1.23
CA LEU A 149 15.05 -12.94 -0.92
C LEU A 149 15.23 -12.78 0.60
N GLY A 150 14.31 -13.30 1.41
CA GLY A 150 14.32 -13.16 2.87
C GLY A 150 15.43 -13.97 3.55
N SER A 151 15.99 -14.98 2.89
CA SER A 151 17.18 -15.67 3.39
C SER A 151 18.45 -14.83 3.28
N THR A 152 18.47 -13.85 2.39
CA THR A 152 19.65 -13.05 2.04
C THR A 152 19.55 -11.62 2.57
N TYR A 153 18.35 -11.05 2.51
CA TYR A 153 18.07 -9.69 2.94
C TYR A 153 17.25 -9.73 4.23
N PRO A 154 17.59 -8.89 5.23
CA PRO A 154 16.88 -8.86 6.51
C PRO A 154 15.39 -8.51 6.37
N TRP A 155 14.99 -7.93 5.23
CA TRP A 155 13.61 -7.60 4.91
C TRP A 155 13.35 -7.80 3.41
N VAL A 156 12.14 -8.27 3.07
CA VAL A 156 11.64 -8.32 1.69
C VAL A 156 10.35 -7.51 1.59
N GLN A 157 10.38 -6.52 0.72
CA GLN A 157 9.18 -5.93 0.15
C GLN A 157 9.31 -6.11 -1.37
N VAL A 158 8.19 -6.08 -2.07
CA VAL A 158 8.21 -5.75 -3.49
C VAL A 158 8.35 -4.20 -3.52
N TRP A 159 9.43 -3.55 -3.04
CA TRP A 159 10.88 -3.57 -3.37
C TRP A 159 11.88 -3.80 -2.19
N ALA A 160 13.06 -4.42 -2.43
CA ALA A 160 13.99 -4.86 -1.35
C ALA A 160 15.19 -3.92 -1.08
N SER A 161 15.45 -3.59 0.20
CA SER A 161 16.59 -2.77 0.68
C SER A 161 17.35 -3.41 1.84
N SER A 162 18.66 -3.16 1.95
CA SER A 162 19.53 -3.63 3.05
C SER A 162 19.36 -2.87 4.37
N PHE A 163 18.47 -1.87 4.41
CA PHE A 163 18.13 -1.08 5.58
C PHE A 163 16.61 -1.10 5.79
N LEU A 164 16.17 -0.92 7.03
CA LEU A 164 14.76 -0.80 7.37
C LEU A 164 14.25 0.61 6.98
N PRO A 165 13.29 0.73 6.05
CA PRO A 165 12.75 2.04 5.68
C PRO A 165 11.96 2.67 6.83
N ASN A 166 11.73 3.98 6.74
CA ASN A 166 11.13 4.76 7.82
C ASN A 166 9.74 4.24 8.26
N GLU A 167 8.85 3.98 7.31
CA GLU A 167 7.47 3.57 7.60
C GLU A 167 7.41 2.17 8.26
N PRO A 168 8.07 1.12 7.73
CA PRO A 168 8.18 -0.16 8.43
C PRO A 168 8.85 -0.07 9.80
N ALA A 169 9.92 0.72 9.96
CA ALA A 169 10.59 0.91 11.25
C ALA A 169 9.65 1.49 12.31
N LEU A 170 8.88 2.49 11.91
CA LEU A 170 7.88 3.15 12.76
C LEU A 170 6.77 2.18 13.14
N ALA A 171 6.20 1.48 12.15
CA ALA A 171 5.15 0.49 12.37
C ALA A 171 5.60 -0.67 13.28
N GLU A 172 6.85 -1.12 13.17
CA GLU A 172 7.41 -2.15 14.04
C GLU A 172 7.52 -1.65 15.50
N ARG A 173 8.06 -0.44 15.69
CA ARG A 173 8.19 0.18 17.02
C ARG A 173 6.83 0.31 17.69
N CYS A 174 5.86 0.92 17.02
CA CYS A 174 4.52 1.14 17.54
C CYS A 174 3.81 -0.18 17.91
N GLN A 175 3.91 -1.20 17.05
CA GLN A 175 3.33 -2.52 17.34
C GLN A 175 4.00 -3.20 18.53
N ARG A 176 5.33 -3.09 18.66
CA ARG A 176 6.09 -3.68 19.77
C ARG A 176 5.76 -3.02 21.11
N GLU A 177 5.69 -1.69 21.14
CA GLU A 177 5.31 -0.93 22.34
C GLU A 177 3.88 -1.28 22.78
N TYR A 178 2.93 -1.31 21.83
CA TYR A 178 1.55 -1.71 22.12
C TYR A 178 1.46 -3.13 22.69
N LYS A 179 2.16 -4.09 22.07
CA LYS A 179 2.17 -5.47 22.55
C LYS A 179 2.77 -5.61 23.95
N GLN A 180 3.81 -4.84 24.26
CA GLN A 180 4.40 -4.82 25.61
C GLN A 180 3.43 -4.28 26.66
N GLN A 181 2.64 -3.26 26.30
CA GLN A 181 1.68 -2.63 27.22
C GLN A 181 0.39 -3.44 27.39
N HIS A 182 -0.10 -4.07 26.31
CA HIS A 182 -1.44 -4.68 26.27
C HIS A 182 -1.43 -6.21 26.19
N GLY A 183 -0.27 -6.85 25.96
CA GLY A 183 -0.14 -8.30 25.86
C GLY A 183 -0.64 -8.92 24.54
N GLU A 184 -1.23 -8.13 23.64
CA GLU A 184 -1.75 -8.58 22.35
C GLU A 184 -1.18 -7.74 21.18
N PRO A 185 -0.93 -8.31 19.98
CA PRO A 185 -0.57 -7.51 18.81
C PRO A 185 -1.67 -6.51 18.42
N MET A 186 -1.28 -5.25 18.23
CA MET A 186 -2.18 -4.13 17.94
C MET A 186 -3.18 -4.42 16.80
N LEU A 187 -2.69 -4.88 15.64
CA LEU A 187 -3.54 -5.10 14.46
C LEU A 187 -4.48 -6.30 14.62
N VAL A 188 -4.16 -7.27 15.47
CA VAL A 188 -5.06 -8.40 15.78
C VAL A 188 -6.22 -7.91 16.64
N GLN A 189 -5.92 -7.15 17.69
CA GLN A 189 -6.95 -6.54 18.53
C GLN A 189 -7.83 -5.59 17.72
N TYR A 190 -7.22 -4.72 16.90
CA TYR A 190 -7.93 -3.81 16.01
C TYR A 190 -8.85 -4.55 15.04
N GLY A 191 -8.35 -5.57 14.35
CA GLY A 191 -9.15 -6.38 13.42
C GLY A 191 -10.37 -7.03 14.08
N ARG A 192 -10.22 -7.49 15.34
CA ARG A 192 -11.35 -8.02 16.12
C ARG A 192 -12.39 -6.95 16.44
N MET A 193 -11.96 -5.76 16.85
CA MET A 193 -12.86 -4.64 17.15
C MET A 193 -13.65 -4.21 15.91
N GLU A 194 -13.00 -4.15 14.74
CA GLU A 194 -13.67 -3.81 13.48
C GLU A 194 -14.67 -4.89 13.06
N ALA A 195 -14.32 -6.17 13.15
CA ALA A 195 -15.25 -7.27 12.84
C ALA A 195 -16.50 -7.23 13.73
N GLN A 196 -16.35 -6.94 15.02
CA GLN A 196 -17.48 -6.79 15.96
C GLN A 196 -18.36 -5.58 15.62
N ALA A 197 -17.74 -4.46 15.23
CA ALA A 197 -18.46 -3.24 14.85
C ALA A 197 -19.30 -3.46 13.57
N GLN A 198 -18.80 -4.21 12.59
CA GLN A 198 -19.53 -4.56 11.38
C GLN A 198 -20.77 -5.43 11.66
N VAL A 199 -20.66 -6.40 12.56
CA VAL A 199 -21.79 -7.28 12.94
C VAL A 199 -22.92 -6.51 13.64
N THR A 200 -22.61 -5.39 14.28
CA THR A 200 -23.58 -4.62 15.08
C THR A 200 -24.40 -3.63 14.24
N GLN A 201 -24.03 -3.38 12.98
CA GLN A 201 -24.76 -2.52 12.05
C GLN A 201 -25.58 -3.38 11.07
N PRO A 202 -26.93 -3.41 11.14
CA PRO A 202 -27.73 -4.22 10.23
C PRO A 202 -27.57 -3.72 8.78
N HIS A 203 -27.29 -4.65 7.86
CA HIS A 203 -27.22 -4.40 6.41
C HIS A 203 -28.56 -3.87 5.87
N SER A 204 -28.71 -2.55 5.78
CA SER A 204 -29.75 -1.95 4.96
C SER A 204 -29.50 -2.32 3.49
N HIS A 205 -30.45 -3.04 2.90
CA HIS A 205 -30.35 -3.56 1.54
C HIS A 205 -30.23 -2.41 0.52
N GLY A 206 -29.08 -2.32 -0.12
CA GLY A 206 -28.83 -1.39 -1.22
C GLY A 206 -27.34 -1.29 -1.52
N ASN A 207 -26.90 -2.05 -2.53
CA ASN A 207 -25.66 -1.94 -3.31
C ASN A 207 -24.58 -0.90 -2.92
N GLU A 208 -24.09 -0.92 -1.68
CA GLU A 208 -23.03 -0.01 -1.19
C GLU A 208 -21.81 -0.81 -0.70
N TYR A 209 -21.13 -1.49 -1.62
CA TYR A 209 -19.75 -1.94 -1.37
C TYR A 209 -18.74 -0.77 -1.28
N SER A 210 -19.21 0.48 -1.43
CA SER A 210 -18.37 1.69 -1.42
C SER A 210 -18.28 2.42 -0.07
N ASN A 211 -19.04 2.04 0.97
CA ASN A 211 -19.17 2.85 2.19
C ASN A 211 -18.44 2.35 3.43
N LEU A 212 -17.78 1.18 3.40
CA LEU A 212 -17.09 0.62 4.56
C LEU A 212 -15.60 0.97 4.64
N ILE A 213 -14.95 1.26 3.51
CA ILE A 213 -13.51 1.59 3.50
C ILE A 213 -13.29 3.05 3.94
N THR A 214 -14.22 3.95 3.64
CA THR A 214 -14.03 5.41 3.77
C THR A 214 -14.15 5.96 5.20
N HIS A 215 -14.69 5.18 6.14
CA HIS A 215 -14.99 5.71 7.48
C HIS A 215 -13.97 5.39 8.55
N ARG A 216 -12.98 4.52 8.31
CA ARG A 216 -12.00 4.11 9.34
C ARG A 216 -10.58 3.84 8.84
N PHE A 217 -10.32 3.86 7.53
CA PHE A 217 -8.99 3.69 6.96
C PHE A 217 -8.41 5.02 6.46
N GLU A 218 -7.38 5.52 7.12
CA GLU A 218 -6.28 6.21 6.44
C GLU A 218 -4.99 5.62 7.03
N PHE A 219 -4.40 4.62 6.34
CA PHE A 219 -3.07 4.14 6.67
C PHE A 219 -2.04 5.12 6.15
#